data_AF-A0A0F9BFZ5-F1
#
_entry.id   AF-A0A0F9BFZ5-F1
#
_cell.length_a   1.000
_cell.length_b   1.000
_cell.length_c   1.000
_cell.angle_alpha   90.00
_cell.angle_beta   90.00
_cell.angle_gamma   90.00
#
_symmetry.space_group_name_H-M   'P 1'
#
loop_
_entity.id
_entity.type
_entity.pdbx_description
1 polymer ?
#
loop_
_entity_poly.entity_id
_entity_poly.type
_entity_poly.pdbx_seq_one_letter_code
_entity_poly.pdbx_strand_id
1 'polypeptide(L)'
;MNDSSTVQENNNYPVSENPQIVAAAEMIRARIQANYLVASKNRRNEDASAERIYSLCRNPSFANIALYKYPIRGKIKRDLSIRAAEAFLEVWGNIDITISVTYEDERHRRICAVCTDLQNIVSYTRELTINKTVERTEPGDRTVIEERKNSLQKTVYLVVCTEDELDRKEKASVSKAMQRGFFHLYQRCESCFYLAYQKYDH
;
A
#
# COMPACT_ATOMS: atom_id res chain seq x y z
N MET A 1 12.76 44.44 27.05
CA MET A 1 13.88 43.50 27.20
C MET A 1 13.47 42.21 26.51
N ASN A 2 13.95 42.04 25.28
CA ASN A 2 13.89 40.82 24.50
C ASN A 2 14.56 39.68 25.30
N ASP A 3 14.02 38.47 25.27
CA ASP A 3 14.57 37.48 24.32
C ASP A 3 13.61 36.28 24.19
N SER A 4 12.87 36.26 23.08
CA SER A 4 12.23 35.04 22.60
C SER A 4 13.31 34.23 21.92
N SER A 5 13.94 33.32 22.68
CA SER A 5 14.94 32.39 22.16
C SER A 5 14.31 31.53 21.05
N THR A 6 14.59 31.95 19.83
CA THR A 6 14.34 31.19 18.61
C THR A 6 15.27 29.99 18.68
N VAL A 7 14.72 28.80 18.86
CA VAL A 7 15.49 27.56 18.70
C VAL A 7 15.86 27.48 17.23
N GLN A 8 17.07 27.91 16.89
CA GLN A 8 17.66 27.64 15.58
C GLN A 8 18.09 26.17 15.58
N GLU A 9 17.29 25.32 14.93
CA GLU A 9 17.68 23.95 14.64
C GLU A 9 18.82 23.96 13.61
N ASN A 10 20.05 23.82 14.10
CA ASN A 10 21.24 23.65 13.28
C ASN A 10 21.29 22.23 12.69
N ASN A 11 20.45 21.94 11.70
CA ASN A 11 20.45 20.67 10.97
C ASN A 11 21.57 20.66 9.91
N ASN A 12 22.82 20.52 10.33
CA ASN A 12 23.96 20.40 9.42
C ASN A 12 24.07 18.95 8.89
N TYR A 13 23.19 18.59 7.96
CA TYR A 13 23.35 17.40 7.12
C TYR A 13 24.29 17.74 5.96
N PRO A 14 25.19 16.84 5.53
CA PRO A 14 26.04 17.08 4.37
C PRO A 14 25.15 17.35 3.15
N VAL A 15 25.12 18.61 2.71
CA VAL A 15 24.37 19.02 1.53
C VAL A 15 25.13 18.46 0.33
N SER A 16 24.50 17.53 -0.38
CA SER A 16 25.00 17.06 -1.67
C SER A 16 25.23 18.27 -2.59
N GLU A 17 26.41 18.38 -3.21
CA GLU A 17 26.75 19.48 -4.11
C GLU A 17 25.91 19.50 -5.40
N ASN A 18 25.16 18.43 -5.69
CA ASN A 18 24.34 18.35 -6.90
C ASN A 18 23.01 19.12 -6.71
N PRO A 19 22.76 20.20 -7.48
CA PRO A 19 21.54 21.00 -7.34
C PRO A 19 20.25 20.19 -7.51
N GLN A 20 20.26 19.12 -8.30
CA GLN A 20 19.10 18.24 -8.49
C GLN A 20 18.75 17.45 -7.21
N ILE A 21 19.77 17.00 -6.48
CA ILE A 21 19.59 16.26 -5.22
C ILE A 21 19.07 17.21 -4.14
N VAL A 22 19.61 18.43 -4.08
CA VAL A 22 19.14 19.47 -3.14
C VAL A 22 17.69 19.84 -3.42
N ALA A 23 17.32 20.08 -4.68
CA ALA A 23 15.96 20.41 -5.06
C ALA A 23 14.97 19.28 -4.72
N ALA A 24 15.32 18.02 -5.03
CA ALA A 24 14.48 16.87 -4.69
C ALA A 24 14.30 16.69 -3.18
N ALA A 25 15.39 16.84 -2.40
CA ALA A 25 15.32 16.77 -0.95
C ALA A 25 14.43 17.86 -0.36
N GLU A 26 14.52 19.08 -0.88
CA GLU A 26 13.70 20.20 -0.41
C GLU A 26 12.22 20.02 -0.75
N MET A 27 11.90 19.51 -1.94
CA MET A 27 10.52 19.15 -2.30
C MET A 27 9.94 18.09 -1.35
N ILE A 28 10.73 17.07 -0.97
CA ILE A 28 10.30 16.04 -0.02
C ILE A 28 10.05 16.64 1.36
N ARG A 29 10.97 17.47 1.87
CA ARG A 29 10.80 18.17 3.16
C ARG A 29 9.54 19.04 3.16
N ALA A 30 9.38 19.88 2.14
CA ALA A 30 8.23 20.76 2.00
C ALA A 30 6.91 19.96 1.95
N ARG A 31 6.88 18.83 1.24
CA ARG A 31 5.71 17.96 1.19
C ARG A 31 5.39 17.32 2.54
N ILE A 32 6.39 16.80 3.25
CA ILE A 32 6.20 16.20 4.58
C ILE A 32 5.66 17.26 5.55
N GLN A 33 6.29 18.44 5.59
CA GLN A 33 5.85 19.55 6.44
C GLN A 33 4.41 20.00 6.10
N ALA A 34 4.08 20.14 4.81
CA ALA A 34 2.75 20.49 4.37
C ALA A 34 1.70 19.44 4.77
N ASN A 35 2.00 18.15 4.59
CA ASN A 35 1.11 17.05 4.96
C ASN A 35 0.78 17.08 6.46
N TYR A 36 1.80 17.23 7.33
CA TYR A 36 1.57 17.32 8.77
C TYR A 36 0.85 18.60 9.19
N LEU A 37 1.13 19.74 8.54
CA LEU A 37 0.42 20.98 8.79
C LEU A 37 -1.07 20.86 8.44
N VAL A 38 -1.39 20.30 7.27
CA VAL A 38 -2.77 20.07 6.83
C VAL A 38 -3.48 19.09 7.75
N ALA A 39 -2.85 17.97 8.12
CA ALA A 39 -3.43 16.98 9.04
C ALA A 39 -3.67 17.57 10.45
N SER A 40 -2.79 18.45 10.92
CA SER A 40 -2.95 19.14 12.21
C SER A 40 -4.11 20.13 12.20
N LYS A 41 -4.32 20.85 11.10
CA LYS A 41 -5.46 21.77 10.92
C LYS A 41 -6.77 21.03 10.71
N ASN A 42 -6.76 19.98 9.89
CA ASN A 42 -7.92 19.20 9.50
C ASN A 42 -7.92 17.85 10.21
N ARG A 43 -8.07 17.88 11.54
CA ARG A 43 -8.15 16.64 12.33
C ARG A 43 -9.37 15.82 11.90
N ARG A 44 -9.15 14.53 11.68
CA ARG A 44 -10.18 13.55 11.36
C ARG A 44 -11.10 13.36 12.56
N ASN A 45 -12.40 13.29 12.28
CA ASN A 45 -13.39 12.78 13.20
C ASN A 45 -13.55 11.26 12.93
N GLU A 46 -13.09 10.43 13.86
CA GLU A 46 -13.06 8.97 13.72
C GLU A 46 -14.48 8.38 13.68
N ASP A 47 -15.40 8.89 14.50
CA ASP A 47 -16.79 8.43 14.53
C ASP A 47 -17.51 8.74 13.21
N ALA A 48 -17.34 9.96 12.70
CA ALA A 48 -17.93 10.35 11.41
C ALA A 48 -17.32 9.54 10.25
N SER A 49 -16.04 9.18 10.34
CA SER A 49 -15.38 8.34 9.33
C SER A 49 -15.89 6.91 9.39
N ALA A 50 -16.09 6.37 10.59
CA ALA A 50 -16.69 5.05 10.81
C ALA A 50 -18.12 4.98 10.29
N GLU A 51 -18.94 6.02 10.51
CA GLU A 51 -20.30 6.11 10.00
C GLU A 51 -20.34 6.16 8.45
N ARG A 52 -19.44 6.92 7.83
CA ARG A 52 -19.32 6.95 6.36
C ARG A 52 -18.91 5.58 5.81
N ILE A 53 -17.97 4.88 6.45
CA ILE A 53 -17.61 3.51 6.06
C ILE A 53 -18.80 2.56 6.22
N TYR A 54 -19.56 2.69 7.30
CA TYR A 54 -20.77 1.91 7.51
C TYR A 54 -21.80 2.16 6.40
N SER A 55 -21.98 3.41 5.99
CA SER A 55 -22.85 3.79 4.87
C SER A 55 -22.38 3.18 3.55
N LEU A 56 -21.06 3.08 3.30
CA LEU A 56 -20.52 2.36 2.13
C LEU A 56 -20.91 0.88 2.17
N CYS A 57 -20.74 0.22 3.33
CA CYS A 57 -21.07 -1.19 3.51
C CYS A 57 -22.57 -1.50 3.36
N ARG A 58 -23.46 -0.50 3.55
CA ARG A 58 -24.91 -0.66 3.28
C ARG A 58 -25.24 -0.73 1.79
N ASN A 59 -24.38 -0.23 0.92
CA ASN A 59 -24.62 -0.27 -0.52
C ASN A 59 -24.39 -1.71 -1.03
N PRO A 60 -25.42 -2.39 -1.58
CA PRO A 60 -25.28 -3.78 -2.02
C PRO A 60 -24.19 -3.98 -3.09
N SER A 61 -24.04 -3.03 -4.01
CA SER A 61 -22.99 -3.09 -5.04
C SER A 61 -21.59 -3.06 -4.44
N PHE A 62 -21.39 -2.25 -3.40
CA PHE A 62 -20.12 -2.19 -2.67
C PHE A 62 -19.92 -3.42 -1.78
N ALA A 63 -20.95 -3.82 -1.03
CA ALA A 63 -20.87 -4.97 -0.13
C ALA A 63 -20.42 -6.24 -0.87
N ASN A 64 -20.97 -6.49 -2.06
CA ASN A 64 -20.60 -7.63 -2.91
C ASN A 64 -19.11 -7.69 -3.30
N ILE A 65 -18.46 -6.53 -3.45
CA ILE A 65 -17.03 -6.45 -3.79
C ILE A 65 -16.13 -6.20 -2.58
N ALA A 66 -16.70 -5.86 -1.42
CA ALA A 66 -15.97 -5.51 -0.23
C ALA A 66 -15.32 -6.73 0.44
N LEU A 67 -15.91 -7.92 0.30
CA LEU A 67 -15.34 -9.16 0.82
C LEU A 67 -14.86 -10.09 -0.30
N TYR A 68 -13.65 -10.61 -0.14
CA TYR A 68 -13.14 -11.71 -0.95
C TYR A 68 -13.17 -13.01 -0.14
N LYS A 69 -13.72 -14.07 -0.75
CA LYS A 69 -13.84 -15.41 -0.15
C LYS A 69 -12.69 -16.29 -0.63
N TYR A 70 -12.02 -16.97 0.29
CA TYR A 70 -10.94 -17.90 -0.04
C TYR A 70 -11.00 -19.17 0.82
N PRO A 71 -10.77 -20.36 0.23
CA PRO A 71 -10.79 -21.61 0.98
C PRO A 71 -9.49 -21.79 1.78
N ILE A 72 -9.60 -22.11 3.06
CA ILE A 72 -8.51 -22.59 3.91
C ILE A 72 -8.92 -23.94 4.50
N ARG A 73 -8.22 -25.02 4.13
CA ARG A 73 -8.42 -26.37 4.70
C ARG A 73 -9.91 -26.79 4.75
N GLY A 74 -10.65 -26.56 3.66
CA GLY A 74 -12.07 -26.90 3.55
C GLY A 74 -13.06 -25.93 4.23
N LYS A 75 -12.57 -24.89 4.94
CA LYS A 75 -13.41 -23.80 5.46
C LYS A 75 -13.29 -22.57 4.58
N ILE A 76 -14.40 -21.90 4.28
CA ILE A 76 -14.39 -20.63 3.55
C ILE A 76 -14.07 -19.51 4.55
N LYS A 77 -12.92 -18.85 4.38
CA LYS A 77 -12.60 -17.61 5.09
C LYS A 77 -13.00 -16.42 4.23
N ARG A 78 -13.42 -15.34 4.88
CA ARG A 78 -13.70 -14.04 4.25
C ARG A 78 -12.57 -13.09 4.65
N ASP A 79 -12.10 -12.29 3.71
CA ASP A 79 -11.22 -11.13 3.96
C ASP A 79 -11.81 -9.88 3.35
N LEU A 80 -11.40 -8.71 3.87
CA LEU A 80 -11.62 -7.45 3.17
C LEU A 80 -10.86 -7.47 1.84
N SER A 81 -11.50 -6.98 0.79
CA SER A 81 -10.88 -6.86 -0.52
C SER A 81 -9.99 -5.62 -0.61
N ILE A 82 -9.16 -5.56 -1.66
CA ILE A 82 -8.39 -4.36 -2.00
C ILE A 82 -9.34 -3.17 -2.25
N ARG A 83 -10.50 -3.42 -2.88
CA ARG A 83 -11.50 -2.37 -3.17
C ARG A 83 -12.10 -1.79 -1.90
N ALA A 84 -12.33 -2.63 -0.88
CA ALA A 84 -12.74 -2.14 0.43
C ALA A 84 -11.69 -1.21 1.04
N ALA A 85 -10.41 -1.61 1.02
CA ALA A 85 -9.34 -0.77 1.56
C ALA A 85 -9.18 0.56 0.81
N GLU A 86 -9.29 0.57 -0.52
CA GLU A 86 -9.27 1.80 -1.32
C GLU A 86 -10.39 2.77 -0.90
N ALA A 87 -11.64 2.29 -0.82
CA ALA A 87 -12.77 3.12 -0.40
C ALA A 87 -12.66 3.58 1.06
N PHE A 88 -12.08 2.75 1.93
CA PHE A 88 -11.89 3.11 3.33
C PHE A 88 -10.81 4.18 3.49
N LEU A 89 -9.71 4.08 2.75
CA LEU A 89 -8.66 5.11 2.75
C LEU A 89 -9.22 6.48 2.35
N GLU A 90 -10.08 6.52 1.33
CA GLU A 90 -10.74 7.75 0.86
C GLU A 90 -11.61 8.39 1.95
N VAL A 91 -12.39 7.58 2.66
CA VAL A 91 -13.30 8.07 3.71
C VAL A 91 -12.58 8.41 5.01
N TRP A 92 -11.54 7.64 5.34
CA TRP A 92 -10.81 7.78 6.58
C TRP A 92 -9.97 9.05 6.55
N GLY A 93 -9.16 9.28 5.51
CA GLY A 93 -8.33 10.49 5.40
C GLY A 93 -7.21 10.59 6.45
N ASN A 94 -6.38 11.63 6.33
CA ASN A 94 -5.16 11.85 7.11
C ASN A 94 -4.17 10.66 7.09
N ILE A 95 -4.11 9.98 5.95
CA ILE A 95 -3.15 8.91 5.68
C ILE A 95 -2.31 9.30 4.47
N ASP A 96 -0.99 9.22 4.61
CA ASP A 96 -0.06 9.31 3.49
C ASP A 96 0.46 7.92 3.13
N ILE A 97 0.56 7.65 1.84
CA ILE A 97 1.12 6.40 1.32
C ILE A 97 2.23 6.76 0.36
N THR A 98 3.45 6.42 0.75
CA THR A 98 4.65 6.64 -0.04
C THR A 98 5.17 5.32 -0.57
N ILE A 99 5.37 5.23 -1.89
CA ILE A 99 5.93 4.06 -2.56
C ILE A 99 7.22 4.48 -3.23
N SER A 100 8.29 3.74 -3.01
CA SER A 100 9.60 3.98 -3.62
C SER A 100 10.23 2.69 -4.07
N VAL A 101 10.93 2.72 -5.20
CA VAL A 101 11.80 1.61 -5.63
C VAL A 101 13.11 1.76 -4.85
N THR A 102 13.43 0.77 -4.02
CA THR A 102 14.65 0.79 -3.19
C THR A 102 15.83 0.13 -3.89
N TYR A 103 15.56 -0.81 -4.79
CA TYR A 103 16.58 -1.53 -5.53
C TYR A 103 15.98 -2.14 -6.80
N GLU A 104 16.76 -2.16 -7.88
CA GLU A 104 16.35 -2.79 -9.13
C GLU A 104 17.54 -3.42 -9.83
N ASP A 105 17.39 -4.67 -10.24
CA ASP A 105 18.31 -5.39 -11.13
C ASP A 105 17.55 -6.04 -12.31
N GLU A 106 18.24 -6.81 -13.14
CA GLU A 106 17.65 -7.49 -14.31
C GLU A 106 16.56 -8.51 -13.95
N ARG A 107 16.59 -9.09 -12.74
CA ARG A 107 15.70 -10.18 -12.29
C ARG A 107 14.68 -9.75 -11.25
N HIS A 108 14.94 -8.69 -10.48
CA HIS A 108 14.19 -8.30 -9.30
C HIS A 108 14.02 -6.78 -9.25
N ARG A 109 12.85 -6.34 -8.80
CA ARG A 109 12.57 -4.97 -8.36
C ARG A 109 12.10 -5.02 -6.91
N ARG A 110 12.80 -4.31 -6.02
CA ARG A 110 12.37 -4.15 -4.63
C ARG A 110 11.67 -2.81 -4.47
N ILE A 111 10.47 -2.86 -3.91
CA ILE A 111 9.67 -1.69 -3.59
C ILE A 111 9.50 -1.59 -2.08
N CYS A 112 9.57 -0.37 -1.56
CA CYS A 112 9.22 -0.04 -0.19
C CYS A 112 7.92 0.76 -0.22
N ALA A 113 6.90 0.25 0.47
CA ALA A 113 5.65 0.94 0.70
C ALA A 113 5.59 1.36 2.17
N VAL A 114 5.39 2.64 2.42
CA VAL A 114 5.21 3.24 3.73
C VAL A 114 3.80 3.81 3.80
N CYS A 115 3.04 3.38 4.80
CA CYS A 115 1.71 3.91 5.10
C CYS A 115 1.80 4.65 6.44
N THR A 116 1.48 5.94 6.46
CA THR A 116 1.63 6.80 7.64
C THR A 116 0.29 7.44 8.00
N ASP A 117 -0.18 7.21 9.22
CA ASP A 117 -1.22 8.06 9.83
C ASP A 117 -0.58 9.39 10.23
N LEU A 118 -0.92 10.45 9.51
CA LEU A 118 -0.36 11.78 9.72
C LEU A 118 -0.82 12.42 11.03
N GLN A 119 -1.99 12.03 11.54
CA GLN A 119 -2.57 12.60 12.76
C GLN A 119 -2.05 11.90 14.02
N ASN A 120 -1.90 10.57 13.98
CA ASN A 120 -1.37 9.78 15.09
C ASN A 120 0.15 9.59 15.04
N ILE A 121 0.79 9.97 13.92
CA ILE A 121 2.25 9.87 13.72
C ILE A 121 2.73 8.42 13.85
N VAL A 122 1.96 7.49 13.28
CA VAL A 122 2.31 6.06 13.25
C VAL A 122 2.51 5.65 11.81
N SER A 123 3.61 4.94 11.54
CA SER A 123 3.94 4.45 10.20
C SER A 123 4.09 2.94 10.17
N TYR A 124 3.60 2.32 9.10
CA TYR A 124 3.81 0.93 8.77
C TYR A 124 4.61 0.84 7.47
N THR A 125 5.76 0.17 7.54
CA THR A 125 6.65 -0.01 6.39
C THR A 125 6.66 -1.46 5.95
N ARG A 126 6.61 -1.68 4.64
CA ARG A 126 6.71 -3.01 4.04
C ARG A 126 7.57 -2.98 2.80
N GLU A 127 8.60 -3.83 2.80
CA GLU A 127 9.40 -4.11 1.61
C GLU A 127 8.85 -5.32 0.86
N LEU A 128 8.80 -5.23 -0.46
CA LEU A 128 8.33 -6.28 -1.34
C LEU A 128 9.34 -6.47 -2.48
N THR A 129 9.63 -7.73 -2.80
CA THR A 129 10.45 -8.08 -3.96
C THR A 129 9.54 -8.62 -5.07
N ILE A 130 9.63 -7.99 -6.23
CA ILE A 130 8.91 -8.37 -7.45
C ILE A 130 9.90 -9.04 -8.39
N ASN A 131 9.61 -10.27 -8.78
CA ASN A 131 10.42 -11.00 -9.76
C ASN A 131 10.00 -10.60 -11.17
N LYS A 132 10.98 -10.23 -12.01
CA LYS A 132 10.85 -9.92 -13.44
C LYS A 132 10.72 -11.18 -14.31
N THR A 133 10.13 -12.24 -13.75
CA THR A 133 9.94 -13.54 -14.40
C THR A 133 8.52 -14.05 -14.24
N VAL A 134 7.89 -14.55 -15.32
CA VAL A 134 6.55 -15.16 -15.29
C VAL A 134 6.61 -16.62 -15.69
N GLU A 135 5.71 -17.41 -15.10
CA GLU A 135 5.52 -18.80 -15.50
C GLU A 135 4.55 -18.90 -16.67
N ARG A 136 4.93 -19.64 -17.71
CA ARG A 136 4.12 -19.90 -18.90
C ARG A 136 4.21 -21.37 -19.31
N THR A 137 3.12 -21.93 -19.83
CA THR A 137 3.11 -23.28 -20.39
C THR A 137 3.78 -23.33 -21.76
N GLU A 138 3.76 -22.21 -22.49
CA GLU A 138 4.44 -22.03 -23.77
C GLU A 138 5.32 -20.79 -23.67
N PRO A 139 6.63 -20.89 -23.97
CA PRO A 139 7.56 -19.79 -23.79
C PRO A 139 7.44 -18.70 -24.87
N GLY A 140 6.90 -19.05 -26.05
CA GLY A 140 6.87 -18.16 -27.22
C GLY A 140 8.28 -17.73 -27.63
N ASP A 141 8.43 -16.48 -28.08
CA ASP A 141 9.72 -15.90 -28.49
C ASP A 141 10.57 -15.35 -27.32
N ARG A 142 10.17 -15.64 -26.08
CA ARG A 142 10.80 -15.04 -24.88
C ARG A 142 11.98 -15.87 -24.40
N THR A 143 12.90 -15.21 -23.70
CA THR A 143 14.04 -15.88 -23.07
C THR A 143 13.58 -16.76 -21.91
N VAL A 144 13.87 -18.05 -22.01
CA VAL A 144 13.61 -19.04 -20.95
C VAL A 144 14.77 -19.02 -19.96
N ILE A 145 14.46 -18.83 -18.69
CA ILE A 145 15.43 -18.82 -17.58
C ILE A 145 15.51 -20.19 -16.92
N GLU A 146 14.36 -20.83 -16.70
CA GLU A 146 14.27 -22.10 -15.99
C GLU A 146 13.08 -22.91 -16.52
N GLU A 147 13.22 -24.24 -16.51
CA GLU A 147 12.14 -25.16 -16.83
C GLU A 147 11.85 -26.04 -15.62
N ARG A 148 10.57 -26.18 -15.26
CA ARG A 148 10.14 -27.06 -14.17
C ARG A 148 8.89 -27.83 -14.53
N LYS A 149 8.75 -29.03 -13.98
CA LYS A 149 7.49 -29.80 -14.06
C LYS A 149 6.55 -29.36 -12.93
N ASN A 150 5.29 -29.09 -13.25
CA ASN A 150 4.26 -28.79 -12.26
C ASN A 150 3.66 -30.07 -11.65
N SER A 151 2.73 -29.92 -10.70
CA SER A 151 2.03 -31.04 -10.05
C SER A 151 1.21 -31.92 -11.00
N LEU A 152 0.93 -31.45 -12.22
CA LEU A 152 0.27 -32.19 -13.29
C LEU A 152 1.27 -32.82 -14.28
N GLN A 153 2.55 -32.87 -13.92
CA GLN A 153 3.66 -33.32 -14.76
C GLN A 153 3.84 -32.58 -16.10
N LYS A 154 3.19 -31.41 -16.27
CA LYS A 154 3.38 -30.56 -17.45
C LYS A 154 4.61 -29.67 -17.25
N THR A 155 5.41 -29.51 -18.30
CA THR A 155 6.53 -28.57 -18.31
C THR A 155 6.00 -27.15 -18.30
N VAL A 156 6.58 -26.33 -17.42
CA VAL A 156 6.31 -24.90 -17.28
C VAL A 156 7.64 -24.18 -17.40
N TYR A 157 7.63 -23.10 -18.17
CA TYR A 157 8.79 -22.27 -18.47
C TYR A 157 8.73 -21.01 -17.63
N LEU A 158 9.82 -20.70 -16.94
CA LEU A 158 10.03 -19.41 -16.30
C LEU A 158 10.69 -18.49 -17.32
N VAL A 159 9.94 -17.51 -17.83
CA VAL A 159 10.39 -16.58 -18.87
C VAL A 159 10.48 -15.15 -18.33
N VAL A 160 11.26 -14.30 -18.99
CA VAL A 160 11.33 -12.87 -18.66
C VAL A 160 9.95 -12.21 -18.84
N CYS A 161 9.55 -11.36 -17.89
CA CYS A 161 8.31 -10.58 -17.97
C CYS A 161 8.36 -9.58 -19.13
N THR A 162 7.21 -9.35 -19.77
CA THR A 162 7.02 -8.10 -20.53
C THR A 162 6.81 -6.91 -19.58
N GLU A 163 6.94 -5.69 -20.10
CA GLU A 163 6.68 -4.46 -19.33
C GLU A 163 5.25 -4.45 -18.74
N ASP A 164 4.24 -4.79 -19.55
CA ASP A 164 2.85 -4.90 -19.07
C ASP A 164 2.67 -5.91 -17.93
N GLU A 165 3.38 -7.04 -17.98
CA GLU A 165 3.30 -8.07 -16.94
C GLU A 165 4.00 -7.62 -15.66
N LEU A 166 5.12 -6.91 -15.78
CA LEU A 166 5.82 -6.30 -14.66
C LEU A 166 4.95 -5.24 -13.99
N ASP A 167 4.34 -4.35 -14.77
CA ASP A 167 3.43 -3.31 -14.29
C ASP A 167 2.23 -3.90 -13.54
N ARG A 168 1.64 -4.98 -14.07
CA ARG A 168 0.54 -5.68 -13.39
C ARG A 168 0.97 -6.28 -12.05
N LYS A 169 2.16 -6.87 -12.00
CA LYS A 169 2.72 -7.41 -10.75
C LYS A 169 3.01 -6.31 -9.74
N GLU A 170 3.58 -5.20 -10.20
CA GLU A 170 3.90 -4.06 -9.36
C GLU A 170 2.63 -3.46 -8.76
N LYS A 171 1.65 -3.13 -9.60
CA LYS A 171 0.32 -2.64 -9.15
C LYS A 171 -0.31 -3.59 -8.14
N ALA A 172 -0.32 -4.90 -8.42
CA ALA A 172 -0.88 -5.89 -7.49
C ALA A 172 -0.13 -5.97 -6.16
N SER A 173 1.19 -5.76 -6.17
CA SER A 173 2.04 -5.81 -4.97
C SER A 173 1.85 -4.55 -4.12
N VAL A 174 1.83 -3.38 -4.78
CA VAL A 174 1.55 -2.08 -4.17
C VAL A 174 0.17 -2.05 -3.51
N SER A 175 -0.90 -2.46 -4.22
CA SER A 175 -2.25 -2.46 -3.67
C SER A 175 -2.38 -3.34 -2.43
N LYS A 176 -1.71 -4.51 -2.42
CA LYS A 176 -1.66 -5.39 -1.25
C LYS A 176 -0.88 -4.77 -0.10
N ALA A 177 0.20 -4.03 -0.40
CA ALA A 177 0.99 -3.32 0.60
C ALA A 177 0.16 -2.23 1.28
N MET A 178 -0.53 -1.40 0.49
CA MET A 178 -1.45 -0.37 0.94
C MET A 178 -2.55 -0.95 1.82
N GLN A 179 -3.24 -1.96 1.31
CA GLN A 179 -4.31 -2.66 2.03
C GLN A 179 -3.81 -3.15 3.41
N ARG A 180 -2.67 -3.84 3.44
CA ARG A 180 -2.09 -4.36 4.67
C ARG A 180 -1.65 -3.25 5.62
N GLY A 181 -1.05 -2.18 5.10
CA GLY A 181 -0.62 -1.05 5.92
C GLY A 181 -1.79 -0.35 6.59
N PHE A 182 -2.86 -0.09 5.84
CA PHE A 182 -4.08 0.48 6.39
C PHE A 182 -4.67 -0.39 7.51
N PHE A 183 -4.93 -1.68 7.25
CA PHE A 183 -5.53 -2.55 8.26
C PHE A 183 -4.59 -2.82 9.45
N HIS A 184 -3.27 -2.75 9.26
CA HIS A 184 -2.33 -2.85 10.36
C HIS A 184 -2.40 -1.65 11.30
N LEU A 185 -2.50 -0.44 10.76
CA LEU A 185 -2.67 0.78 11.57
C LEU A 185 -4.03 0.81 12.29
N TYR A 186 -5.07 0.21 11.70
CA TYR A 186 -6.43 0.27 12.21
C TYR A 186 -7.05 -1.11 12.49
N GLN A 187 -6.34 -1.97 13.23
CA GLN A 187 -6.85 -3.29 13.64
C GLN A 187 -8.17 -3.22 14.41
N ARG A 188 -8.38 -2.14 15.19
CA ARG A 188 -9.63 -1.88 15.92
C ARG A 188 -10.80 -1.58 14.99
N CYS A 189 -10.53 -1.02 13.81
CA CYS A 189 -11.55 -0.82 12.79
C CYS A 189 -11.87 -2.14 12.07
N GLU A 190 -10.89 -3.02 11.84
CA GLU A 190 -11.10 -4.33 11.19
C GLU A 190 -12.17 -5.17 11.90
N SER A 191 -12.10 -5.30 13.22
CA SER A 191 -13.10 -6.04 14.02
C SER A 191 -14.47 -5.37 14.04
N CYS A 192 -14.52 -4.04 14.20
CA CYS A 192 -15.76 -3.27 14.07
C CYS A 192 -16.39 -3.39 12.67
N PHE A 193 -15.58 -3.51 11.61
CA PHE A 193 -16.04 -3.69 10.23
C PHE A 193 -16.59 -5.09 9.97
N TYR A 194 -15.93 -6.14 10.46
CA TYR A 194 -16.49 -7.49 10.37
C TYR A 194 -17.85 -7.58 11.07
N LEU A 195 -17.99 -6.95 12.23
CA LEU A 195 -19.26 -6.87 12.96
C LEU A 195 -20.30 -6.04 12.20
N ALA A 196 -19.91 -4.92 11.59
CA ALA A 196 -20.80 -4.08 10.80
C ALA A 196 -21.28 -4.77 9.51
N TYR A 197 -20.39 -5.47 8.80
CA TYR A 197 -20.72 -6.21 7.59
C TYR A 197 -21.59 -7.45 7.90
N GLN A 198 -21.28 -8.21 8.95
CA GLN A 198 -22.08 -9.36 9.37
C GLN A 198 -23.52 -8.99 9.76
N LYS A 199 -23.75 -7.76 10.21
CA LYS A 199 -25.09 -7.26 10.56
C LYS A 199 -26.00 -7.06 9.33
N TYR A 200 -25.42 -7.01 8.14
CA TYR A 200 -26.11 -6.82 6.86
C TYR A 200 -26.00 -8.06 6.00
N ASP A 201 -26.35 -9.22 6.55
CA ASP A 201 -26.38 -10.51 5.85
C ASP A 201 -27.02 -10.32 4.45
N HIS A 202 -26.17 -10.28 3.43
CA HIS A 202 -26.51 -10.19 2.01
C HIS A 202 -26.32 -11.57 1.38
#